data_AF-A0A1I2J751-F1
#
_entry.id   AF-A0A1I2J751-F1
#
_cell.length_a   1.000
_cell.length_b   1.000
_cell.length_c   1.000
_cell.angle_alpha   90.00
_cell.angle_beta   90.00
_cell.angle_gamma   90.00
#
_symmetry.space_group_name_H-M   'P 1'
#
loop_
_entity.id
_entity.type
_entity.pdbx_description
1 polymer ?
#
loop_
_entity_poly.entity_id
_entity_poly.type
_entity_poly.pdbx_seq_one_letter_code
_entity_poly.pdbx_strand_id
1 'polypeptide(L)'
;MIGIKLEYRAKLAELIYYPNLKLFHSFMHEANNENKNNSHSYASYLIVSNLSKEIFNEEYVSSWSRWRGKGKKVREYAYKLLEEHTEAIKAPSKG
;
A
#
# COMPACT_ATOMS: atom_id res chain seq x y z
N MET A 1 -1.93 16.78 0.59
CA MET A 1 -2.82 15.58 0.70
C MET A 1 -3.22 14.96 -0.64
N ILE A 2 -3.51 15.74 -1.70
CA ILE A 2 -3.86 15.18 -3.03
C ILE A 2 -2.73 14.30 -3.60
N GLY A 3 -1.47 14.76 -3.50
CA GLY A 3 -0.30 14.00 -3.98
C GLY A 3 -0.16 12.62 -3.36
N ILE A 4 -0.33 12.49 -2.03
CA ILE A 4 -0.26 11.21 -1.31
C ILE A 4 -1.30 10.21 -1.85
N LYS A 5 -2.55 10.66 -2.08
CA LYS A 5 -3.62 9.78 -2.59
C LYS A 5 -3.32 9.30 -4.01
N LEU A 6 -2.71 10.14 -4.84
CA LEU A 6 -2.32 9.76 -6.20
C LEU A 6 -1.17 8.75 -6.19
N GLU A 7 -0.12 9.02 -5.41
CA GLU A 7 1.02 8.10 -5.20
C GLU A 7 0.56 6.75 -4.63
N TYR A 8 -0.34 6.77 -3.65
CA TYR A 8 -0.90 5.56 -3.04
C TYR A 8 -1.60 4.68 -4.09
N ARG A 9 -2.47 5.26 -4.92
CA ARG A 9 -3.17 4.53 -5.99
C ARG A 9 -2.22 4.03 -7.08
N ALA A 10 -1.22 4.85 -7.45
CA ALA A 10 -0.22 4.48 -8.45
C ALA A 10 0.58 3.24 -7.98
N LYS A 11 1.13 3.28 -6.76
CA LYS A 11 1.89 2.18 -6.17
C LYS A 11 1.04 0.91 -5.98
N LEU A 12 -0.24 1.03 -5.62
CA LEU A 12 -1.15 -0.13 -5.58
C LEU A 12 -1.36 -0.75 -6.96
N ALA A 13 -1.56 0.07 -8.00
CA ALA A 13 -1.68 -0.40 -9.37
C ALA A 13 -0.40 -1.14 -9.81
N GLU A 14 0.78 -0.60 -9.50
CA GLU A 14 2.05 -1.28 -9.78
C GLU A 14 2.13 -2.65 -9.09
N LEU A 15 1.74 -2.76 -7.81
CA LEU A 15 1.73 -4.04 -7.10
C LEU A 15 0.80 -5.07 -7.73
N ILE A 16 -0.38 -4.65 -8.21
CA ILE A 16 -1.35 -5.55 -8.84
C ILE A 16 -0.78 -6.16 -10.12
N TYR A 17 -0.15 -5.34 -10.96
CA TYR A 17 0.35 -5.78 -12.27
C TYR A 17 1.77 -6.36 -12.22
N TYR A 18 2.56 -6.07 -11.18
CA TYR A 18 3.91 -6.59 -11.07
C TYR A 18 3.94 -7.94 -10.31
N PRO A 19 4.27 -9.06 -10.97
CA PRO A 19 4.13 -10.38 -10.37
C PRO A 19 5.18 -10.67 -9.28
N ASN A 20 6.22 -9.85 -9.18
CA ASN A 20 7.35 -10.07 -8.29
C ASN A 20 7.28 -9.16 -7.05
N LEU A 21 7.43 -9.76 -5.87
CA LEU A 21 7.51 -9.06 -4.59
C LEU A 21 8.71 -8.09 -4.46
N LYS A 22 9.69 -8.11 -5.38
CA LYS A 22 10.80 -7.15 -5.40
C LYS A 22 10.35 -5.69 -5.34
N LEU A 23 9.26 -5.35 -6.04
CA LEU A 23 8.70 -3.99 -6.00
C LEU A 23 8.16 -3.67 -4.60
N PHE A 24 7.41 -4.59 -4.00
CA PHE A 24 6.93 -4.42 -2.64
C PHE A 24 8.08 -4.28 -1.63
N HIS A 25 9.20 -4.98 -1.85
CA HIS A 25 10.38 -4.83 -1.02
C HIS A 25 10.98 -3.42 -1.09
N SER A 26 10.98 -2.76 -2.26
CA SER A 26 11.44 -1.37 -2.36
C SER A 26 10.52 -0.44 -1.57
N PHE A 27 9.19 -0.68 -1.60
CA PHE A 27 8.26 0.10 -0.79
C PHE A 27 8.52 -0.03 0.70
N MET A 28 8.89 -1.24 1.18
CA MET A 28 9.30 -1.42 2.58
C MET A 28 10.55 -0.61 2.94
N HIS A 29 11.49 -0.42 2.00
CA HIS A 29 12.68 0.41 2.21
C HIS A 29 12.41 1.91 2.11
N GLU A 30 11.47 2.32 1.26
CA GLU A 30 11.07 3.73 1.07
C GLU A 30 10.09 4.22 2.16
N ALA A 31 9.39 3.31 2.82
CA ALA A 31 8.34 3.59 3.79
C ALA A 31 8.85 4.44 4.95
N ASN A 32 8.32 5.66 5.05
CA ASN A 32 8.64 6.59 6.14
C ASN A 32 7.37 7.34 6.57
N ASN A 33 7.08 7.35 7.88
CA ASN A 33 5.93 8.03 8.47
C ASN A 33 6.27 9.35 9.19
N GLU A 34 7.56 9.67 9.33
CA GLU A 34 8.06 10.87 10.00
C GLU A 34 7.87 12.11 9.13
N ASN A 35 8.08 11.99 7.82
CA ASN A 35 7.89 13.09 6.87
C ASN A 35 6.66 12.88 5.97
N LYS A 36 5.48 13.28 6.46
CA LYS A 36 4.21 13.20 5.72
C LYS A 36 4.14 14.09 4.47
N ASN A 37 5.06 15.04 4.31
CA ASN A 37 5.12 15.89 3.11
C ASN A 37 5.82 15.17 1.93
N ASN A 38 6.63 14.15 2.22
CA ASN A 38 7.14 13.25 1.20
C ASN A 38 6.05 12.25 0.80
N SER A 39 5.27 12.61 -0.23
CA SER A 39 4.13 11.82 -0.67
C SER A 39 4.53 10.40 -1.11
N HIS A 40 5.72 10.24 -1.67
CA HIS A 40 6.23 8.95 -2.12
C HIS A 40 6.50 8.01 -0.94
N SER A 41 7.33 8.44 0.02
CA SER A 41 7.68 7.63 1.20
C SER A 41 6.49 7.38 2.11
N TYR A 42 5.61 8.38 2.28
CA TYR A 42 4.43 8.23 3.10
C TYR A 42 3.39 7.31 2.47
N ALA A 43 3.22 7.34 1.14
CA ALA A 43 2.37 6.37 0.44
C ALA A 43 2.92 4.94 0.58
N SER A 44 4.22 4.73 0.45
CA SER A 44 4.86 3.44 0.70
C SER A 44 4.59 2.94 2.13
N TYR A 45 4.70 3.82 3.14
CA TYR A 45 4.36 3.48 4.52
C TYR A 45 2.89 3.04 4.66
N LEU A 46 1.93 3.81 4.12
CA LEU A 46 0.52 3.46 4.20
C LEU A 46 0.21 2.11 3.54
N ILE A 47 0.84 1.80 2.41
CA ILE A 47 0.67 0.52 1.72
C ILE A 47 1.17 -0.63 2.59
N VAL A 48 2.38 -0.52 3.16
CA VAL A 48 2.93 -1.56 4.02
C VAL A 48 2.08 -1.73 5.28
N SER A 49 1.62 -0.64 5.92
CA SER A 49 0.72 -0.69 7.08
C SER A 49 -0.59 -1.40 6.75
N ASN A 50 -1.28 -1.00 5.67
CA ASN A 50 -2.59 -1.56 5.33
C ASN A 50 -2.48 -3.04 4.95
N LEU A 51 -1.46 -3.41 4.16
CA LEU A 51 -1.21 -4.82 3.85
C LEU A 51 -0.81 -5.63 5.10
N SER A 52 -0.11 -5.00 6.06
CA SER A 52 0.24 -5.65 7.32
C SER A 52 -1.01 -6.02 8.12
N LYS A 53 -1.97 -5.10 8.18
CA LYS A 53 -3.26 -5.32 8.85
C LYS A 53 -4.05 -6.42 8.17
N GLU A 54 -4.19 -6.36 6.85
CA GLU A 54 -4.98 -7.34 6.10
C GLU A 54 -4.37 -8.76 6.12
N ILE A 55 -3.04 -8.89 6.06
CA ILE A 55 -2.38 -10.19 5.89
C ILE A 55 -1.93 -10.81 7.22
N PHE A 56 -1.58 -9.99 8.20
CA PHE A 56 -1.01 -10.42 9.48
C PHE A 56 -1.78 -9.94 10.70
N ASN A 57 -2.81 -9.09 10.53
CA ASN A 57 -3.53 -8.43 11.63
C ASN A 57 -2.58 -7.64 12.56
N GLU A 58 -1.57 -7.00 11.96
CA GLU A 58 -0.57 -6.18 12.65
C GLU A 58 -0.49 -4.79 12.03
N GLU A 59 -0.22 -3.77 12.84
CA GLU A 59 -0.16 -2.38 12.37
C GLU A 59 0.92 -2.16 11.30
N TYR A 60 2.08 -2.79 11.46
CA TYR A 60 3.19 -2.68 10.51
C TYR A 60 4.16 -3.86 10.65
N VAL A 61 4.37 -4.61 9.58
CA VAL A 61 5.33 -5.72 9.54
C VAL A 61 6.57 -5.30 8.73
N SER A 62 7.66 -4.98 9.43
CA SER A 62 8.93 -4.56 8.83
C SER A 62 9.82 -5.71 8.33
N SER A 63 9.54 -6.94 8.76
CA SER A 63 10.42 -8.09 8.49
C SER A 63 10.15 -8.71 7.12
N TRP A 64 11.07 -8.53 6.15
CA TRP A 64 10.96 -9.08 4.79
C TRP A 64 10.76 -10.60 4.76
N SER A 65 11.39 -11.34 5.67
CA SER A 65 11.26 -12.80 5.74
C SER A 65 9.80 -13.24 5.92
N ARG A 66 8.99 -12.43 6.62
CA ARG A 66 7.56 -12.70 6.82
C ARG A 66 6.75 -12.51 5.54
N TRP A 67 7.18 -11.62 4.64
CA TRP A 67 6.52 -11.35 3.37
C TRP A 67 6.89 -12.34 2.26
N ARG A 68 8.03 -13.01 2.39
CA ARG A 68 8.49 -14.01 1.42
C ARG A 68 7.41 -15.08 1.19
N GLY A 69 7.13 -15.37 -0.08
CA GLY A 69 6.10 -16.34 -0.49
C GLY A 69 4.66 -15.83 -0.46
N LYS A 70 4.40 -14.60 0.01
CA LYS A 70 3.04 -14.01 0.08
C LYS A 70 2.66 -13.15 -1.12
N GLY A 71 3.38 -13.26 -2.24
CA GLY A 71 3.18 -12.41 -3.42
C GLY A 71 1.75 -12.42 -3.93
N LYS A 72 1.10 -13.60 -3.96
CA LYS A 72 -0.33 -13.70 -4.33
C LYS A 72 -1.23 -12.88 -3.39
N LYS A 73 -1.06 -13.02 -2.07
CA LYS A 73 -1.83 -12.27 -1.06
C LYS A 73 -1.59 -10.77 -1.18
N VAL A 74 -0.33 -10.34 -1.34
CA VAL A 74 0.01 -8.93 -1.52
C VAL A 74 -0.74 -8.33 -2.71
N ARG A 75 -0.79 -9.03 -3.85
CA ARG A 75 -1.55 -8.56 -5.03
C ARG A 75 -3.06 -8.52 -4.79
N GLU A 76 -3.61 -9.57 -4.20
CA GLU A 76 -5.04 -9.68 -3.90
C GLU A 76 -5.50 -8.55 -2.98
N TYR A 77 -4.78 -8.30 -1.89
CA TYR A 77 -5.11 -7.22 -0.98
C TYR A 77 -4.76 -5.84 -1.54
N ALA A 78 -3.74 -5.70 -2.39
CA ALA A 78 -3.49 -4.46 -3.11
C ALA A 78 -4.66 -4.09 -4.05
N TYR A 79 -5.25 -5.08 -4.72
CA TYR A 79 -6.45 -4.90 -5.54
C TYR A 79 -7.64 -4.46 -4.69
N LYS A 80 -7.90 -5.15 -3.57
CA LYS A 80 -8.96 -4.76 -2.61
C LYS A 80 -8.79 -3.31 -2.13
N LEU A 81 -7.59 -2.93 -1.70
CA LEU A 81 -7.28 -1.57 -1.25
C LEU A 81 -7.49 -0.52 -2.35
N LEU A 82 -7.18 -0.86 -3.61
CA LEU A 82 -7.40 0.04 -4.74
C LEU A 82 -8.89 0.22 -5.05
N GLU A 83 -9.69 -0.84 -4.97
CA GLU A 83 -11.15 -0.76 -5.11
C GLU A 83 -11.77 0.07 -3.99
N GLU A 84 -11.45 -0.21 -2.72
CA GLU A 84 -11.95 0.55 -1.58
C GLU A 84 -11.64 2.04 -1.70
N HIS A 85 -10.41 2.39 -2.09
CA HIS A 85 -10.03 3.78 -2.29
C HIS A 85 -10.72 4.41 -3.51
N THR A 86 -11.06 3.63 -4.53
CA THR A 86 -11.79 4.13 -5.72
C THR A 86 -13.27 4.35 -5.40
N GLU A 87 -13.91 3.45 -4.66
CA GLU A 87 -15.30 3.62 -4.21
C GLU A 87 -15.45 4.77 -3.22
N ALA A 88 -14.47 4.98 -2.32
CA ALA A 88 -14.45 6.13 -1.43
C ALA A 88 -14.35 7.48 -2.17
N ILE A 89 -13.86 7.50 -3.41
CA ILE A 89 -13.84 8.71 -4.25
C ILE A 89 -15.21 8.92 -4.95
N LYS A 90 -15.90 7.83 -5.30
CA LYS A 90 -17.20 7.87 -5.99
C LYS A 90 -18.36 8.15 -5.05
N ALA A 91 -18.26 7.72 -3.79
CA ALA A 91 -19.25 8.04 -2.77
C ALA A 91 -19.26 9.57 -2.57
N PRO A 92 -20.35 10.28 -2.94
CA PRO A 92 -20.42 11.71 -2.66
C PRO A 92 -20.32 11.88 -1.14
N SER A 93 -19.42 12.76 -0.71
CA SER A 93 -19.41 13.27 0.65
C SER A 93 -20.82 13.73 0.97
N LYS A 94 -21.53 13.00 1.83
CA LYS A 94 -22.76 13.49 2.45
C LYS A 94 -22.35 14.77 3.18
N GLY A 95 -22.75 15.90 2.62
CA GLY A 95 -22.62 17.23 3.21
C GLY A 95 -23.46 17.35 4.47
#